data_AF-A0A7X1TT08-F1
#
_entry.id   AF-A0A7X1TT08-F1
#
_cell.length_a   1.000
_cell.length_b   1.000
_cell.length_c   1.000
_cell.angle_alpha   90.00
_cell.angle_beta   90.00
_cell.angle_gamma   90.00
#
_symmetry.space_group_name_H-M   'P 1'
#
loop_
_entity.id
_entity.type
_entity.pdbx_description
1 polymer ?
#
loop_
_entity_poly.entity_id
_entity_poly.type
_entity_poly.pdbx_seq_one_letter_code
_entity_poly.pdbx_strand_id
1 'polypeptide(L)'
;MVLLPVVAIVLAAFSLFLQGASLALSTLFQTWRAVVTGGGGQAGRLTADGLEVVGTMLMAAMFYLIGVGIYSLFIRPLNLSSALEVESLPELEHKVVSATLVLLGVTFLKQFVRWQGPLETLLFAAALALTTGTLVLFQRVHQGHDLRPPGAVLRARRELFEHGSEGAGGSHGPEHARDAASEDGAVAKVRSGANR
;
A
#
# COMPACT_ATOMS: atom_id res chain seq x y z
N MET A 1 0.08 11.40 28.64
CA MET A 1 0.12 10.01 29.14
C MET A 1 0.45 8.98 28.06
N VAL A 2 0.00 9.16 26.82
CA VAL A 2 0.22 8.22 25.70
C VAL A 2 1.63 8.20 25.08
N LEU A 3 2.48 9.20 25.35
CA LEU A 3 3.87 9.22 24.84
C LEU A 3 4.78 8.20 25.54
N LEU A 4 4.50 7.87 26.81
CA LEU A 4 5.31 6.94 27.59
C LEU A 4 5.41 5.53 26.95
N PRO A 5 4.30 4.86 26.58
CA PRO A 5 4.36 3.54 25.94
C PRO A 5 5.03 3.58 24.55
N VAL A 6 4.84 4.66 23.79
CA VAL A 6 5.47 4.83 22.46
C VAL A 6 6.98 4.91 22.60
N VAL A 7 7.48 5.72 23.54
CA VAL A 7 8.92 5.83 23.79
C VAL A 7 9.48 4.49 24.27
N ALA A 8 8.78 3.81 25.19
CA ALA A 8 9.22 2.51 25.70
C ALA A 8 9.35 1.45 24.61
N ILE A 9 8.38 1.33 23.70
CA ILE A 9 8.41 0.31 22.65
C ILE A 9 9.43 0.64 21.55
N VAL A 10 9.66 1.93 21.23
CA VAL A 10 10.71 2.35 20.30
C VAL A 10 12.10 2.08 20.90
N LEU A 11 12.29 2.33 22.20
CA LEU A 11 13.53 1.97 22.89
C LEU A 11 13.75 0.46 22.89
N ALA A 12 12.71 -0.35 23.11
CA ALA A 12 12.79 -1.80 23.00
C ALA A 12 13.20 -2.24 21.59
N ALA A 13 12.59 -1.67 20.54
CA ALA A 13 12.98 -1.92 19.14
C ALA A 13 14.46 -1.58 18.91
N PHE A 14 14.93 -0.44 19.42
CA PHE A 14 16.32 -0.03 19.32
C PHE A 14 17.26 -1.01 20.02
N SER A 15 16.93 -1.46 21.24
CA SER A 15 17.70 -2.49 21.95
C SER A 15 17.76 -3.81 21.18
N LEU A 16 16.63 -4.26 20.60
CA LEU A 16 16.60 -5.47 19.78
C LEU A 16 17.40 -5.30 18.49
N PHE A 17 17.44 -4.11 17.90
CA PHE A 17 18.29 -3.81 16.75
C PHE A 17 19.77 -3.95 17.10
N LEU A 18 20.19 -3.39 18.24
CA LEU A 18 21.56 -3.53 18.75
C LEU A 18 21.91 -5.00 19.02
N GLN A 19 20.98 -5.75 19.60
CA GLN A 19 21.15 -7.18 19.82
C GLN A 19 21.25 -7.94 18.50
N GLY A 20 20.36 -7.69 17.54
CA GLY A 20 20.43 -8.30 16.21
C GLY A 20 21.74 -7.96 15.48
N ALA A 21 22.22 -6.72 15.60
CA ALA A 21 23.48 -6.29 15.02
C ALA A 21 24.70 -6.96 15.65
N SER A 22 24.70 -7.14 16.99
CA SER A 22 25.78 -7.85 17.67
C SER A 22 25.82 -9.34 17.31
N LEU A 23 24.65 -9.99 17.24
CA LEU A 23 24.54 -11.36 16.72
C LEU A 23 25.02 -11.46 15.26
N ALA A 24 24.60 -10.53 14.40
CA ALA A 24 25.01 -10.48 12.99
C ALA A 24 26.53 -10.41 12.86
N LEU A 25 27.15 -9.50 13.61
CA LEU A 25 28.60 -9.28 13.58
C LEU A 25 29.35 -10.53 14.05
N SER A 26 28.92 -11.12 15.17
CA SER A 26 29.54 -12.34 15.69
C SER A 26 29.42 -13.53 14.73
N THR A 27 28.28 -13.68 14.06
CA THR A 27 28.01 -14.73 13.07
C THR A 27 28.87 -14.53 11.82
N LEU A 28 29.00 -13.28 11.36
CA LEU A 28 29.84 -12.93 10.22
C LEU A 28 31.32 -13.21 10.50
N PHE A 29 31.83 -12.82 11.67
CA PHE A 29 33.21 -13.08 12.07
C PHE A 29 33.51 -14.58 12.21
N GLN A 30 32.56 -15.36 12.74
CA GLN A 30 32.70 -16.81 12.83
C GLN A 30 32.71 -17.47 11.44
N THR A 31 31.80 -17.06 10.56
CA THR A 31 31.70 -17.56 9.19
C THR A 31 32.98 -17.25 8.40
N TRP A 32 33.46 -16.01 8.49
CA TRP A 32 34.70 -15.59 7.84
C TRP A 32 35.90 -16.41 8.33
N ARG A 33 36.04 -16.59 9.65
CA ARG A 33 37.10 -17.43 10.22
C ARG A 33 37.01 -18.88 9.74
N ALA A 34 35.81 -19.47 9.72
CA ALA A 34 35.61 -20.85 9.28
C ALA A 34 35.98 -21.07 7.81
N VAL A 35 35.68 -20.09 6.95
CA VAL A 35 36.06 -20.12 5.52
C VAL A 35 37.58 -20.05 5.37
N VAL A 36 38.25 -19.16 6.12
CA VAL A 36 39.71 -19.00 6.04
C VAL A 36 40.46 -20.21 6.60
N THR A 37 39.95 -20.88 7.63
CA THR A 37 40.58 -22.07 8.23
C THR A 37 40.17 -23.41 7.60
N GLY A 38 39.36 -23.39 6.54
CA GLY A 38 38.99 -24.60 5.78
C GLY A 38 38.02 -25.55 6.51
N GLY A 39 37.32 -25.09 7.54
CA GLY A 39 36.40 -25.91 8.35
C GLY A 39 35.05 -26.15 7.66
N GLY A 40 35.01 -27.05 6.66
CA GLY A 40 33.83 -27.32 5.81
C GLY A 40 32.64 -28.03 6.47
N GLY A 41 32.68 -28.35 7.77
CA GLY A 41 31.65 -29.15 8.45
C GLY A 41 30.45 -28.38 9.01
N GLN A 42 30.45 -27.04 8.98
CA GLN A 42 29.53 -26.24 9.81
C GLN A 42 28.34 -25.62 9.05
N ALA A 43 28.15 -25.90 7.76
CA ALA A 43 27.19 -25.20 6.90
C ALA A 43 25.76 -25.13 7.47
N GLY A 44 25.20 -26.25 7.96
CA GLY A 44 23.85 -26.27 8.52
C GLY A 44 23.70 -25.43 9.80
N ARG A 45 24.73 -25.40 10.66
CA ARG A 45 24.74 -24.54 11.86
C ARG A 45 24.84 -23.06 11.49
N LEU A 46 25.68 -22.73 10.52
CA LEU A 46 25.82 -21.35 10.02
C LEU A 46 24.52 -20.81 9.42
N THR A 47 23.76 -21.65 8.70
CA THR A 47 22.44 -21.26 8.18
C THR A 47 21.42 -21.04 9.30
N ALA A 48 21.41 -21.90 10.33
CA ALA A 48 20.53 -21.72 11.49
C ALA A 48 20.85 -20.42 12.26
N ASP A 49 22.13 -20.13 12.48
CA ASP A 49 22.60 -18.92 13.16
C ASP A 49 22.26 -17.66 12.34
N GLY A 50 22.42 -17.71 11.01
CA GLY A 50 21.99 -16.64 10.12
C GLY A 50 20.50 -16.36 10.21
N LEU A 51 19.68 -17.41 10.34
CA LEU A 51 18.24 -17.24 10.54
C LEU A 51 17.86 -16.72 11.93
N GLU A 52 18.71 -16.96 12.92
CA GLU A 52 18.58 -16.35 14.25
C GLU A 52 18.79 -14.84 14.21
N VAL A 53 19.79 -14.39 13.45
CA VAL A 53 20.05 -12.97 13.19
C VAL A 53 18.86 -12.32 12.48
N VAL A 54 18.41 -12.91 11.36
CA VAL A 54 17.28 -12.38 10.59
C VAL A 54 16.02 -12.31 11.44
N GLY A 55 15.70 -13.36 12.20
CA GLY A 55 14.54 -13.38 13.08
C GLY A 55 14.60 -12.31 14.17
N THR A 56 15.78 -12.07 14.76
CA THR A 56 15.96 -11.04 15.79
C THR A 56 15.79 -9.63 15.21
N MET A 57 16.36 -9.37 14.02
CA MET A 57 16.19 -8.08 13.34
C MET A 57 14.74 -7.85 12.88
N LEU A 58 14.04 -8.89 12.43
CA LEU A 58 12.61 -8.80 12.10
C LEU A 58 11.76 -8.51 13.34
N MET A 59 12.09 -9.13 14.47
CA MET A 59 11.42 -8.82 15.73
C MET A 59 11.64 -7.35 16.12
N ALA A 60 12.86 -6.83 15.97
CA ALA A 60 13.14 -5.41 16.17
C ALA A 60 12.28 -4.52 15.25
N ALA A 61 12.20 -4.87 13.96
CA ALA A 61 11.38 -4.17 12.99
C ALA A 61 9.88 -4.25 13.33
N MET A 62 9.39 -5.37 13.86
CA MET A 62 7.99 -5.50 14.29
C MET A 62 7.69 -4.60 15.48
N PHE A 63 8.55 -4.55 16.49
CA PHE A 63 8.42 -3.61 17.61
C PHE A 63 8.45 -2.15 17.14
N TYR A 64 9.30 -1.84 16.15
CA TYR A 64 9.31 -0.52 15.52
C TYR A 64 7.99 -0.21 14.79
N LEU A 65 7.45 -1.14 14.01
CA LEU A 65 6.16 -0.96 13.32
C LEU A 65 5.01 -0.77 14.30
N ILE A 66 4.98 -1.51 15.41
CA ILE A 66 3.98 -1.34 16.48
C ILE A 66 4.16 0.04 17.12
N GLY A 67 5.39 0.46 17.42
CA GLY A 67 5.68 1.79 17.96
C GLY A 67 5.22 2.93 17.05
N VAL A 68 5.51 2.82 15.75
CA VAL A 68 5.04 3.78 14.73
C VAL A 68 3.51 3.72 14.59
N GLY A 69 2.91 2.54 14.68
CA GLY A 69 1.46 2.36 14.63
C GLY A 69 0.75 3.09 15.77
N ILE A 70 1.25 2.91 17.00
CA ILE A 70 0.73 3.60 18.19
C ILE A 70 1.03 5.11 18.11
N TYR A 71 2.22 5.51 17.67
CA TYR A 71 2.57 6.92 17.45
C TYR A 71 1.58 7.59 16.49
N SER A 72 1.25 6.93 15.38
CA SER A 72 0.30 7.43 14.40
C SER A 72 -1.11 7.55 14.95
N LEU A 73 -1.53 6.65 15.83
CA LEU A 73 -2.90 6.64 16.39
C LEU A 73 -3.12 7.76 17.43
N PHE A 74 -2.07 8.15 18.17
CA PHE A 74 -2.21 9.07 19.30
C PHE A 74 -1.65 10.48 19.08
N ILE A 75 -0.65 10.66 18.20
CA ILE A 75 0.05 11.94 18.04
C ILE A 75 -0.41 12.72 16.80
N ARG A 76 -0.81 12.04 15.72
CA ARG A 76 -1.46 12.70 14.58
C ARG A 76 -2.97 12.54 14.72
N PRO A 77 -3.72 13.56 15.18
CA PRO A 77 -5.16 13.54 14.98
C PRO A 77 -5.37 13.54 13.46
N LEU A 78 -5.96 12.46 12.96
CA LEU A 78 -6.55 12.42 11.64
C LEU A 78 -7.64 13.50 11.61
N ASN A 79 -7.25 14.74 11.32
CA ASN A 79 -8.15 15.81 10.89
C ASN A 79 -8.64 15.45 9.48
N LEU A 80 -9.40 14.36 9.38
CA LEU A 80 -10.20 14.02 8.23
C LEU A 80 -11.40 14.95 8.23
N SER A 81 -11.15 16.22 7.88
CA SER A 81 -12.22 17.13 7.48
C SER A 81 -12.77 16.63 6.15
N SER A 82 -13.75 15.72 6.23
CA SER A 82 -14.84 15.45 5.28
C SER A 82 -14.55 15.29 3.77
N ALA A 83 -13.30 15.16 3.32
CA ALA A 83 -12.95 15.05 1.89
C ALA A 83 -11.91 13.97 1.55
N LEU A 84 -11.34 13.27 2.55
CA LEU A 84 -10.40 12.15 2.37
C LEU A 84 -10.94 10.90 3.06
N GLU A 85 -11.84 10.19 2.41
CA GLU A 85 -12.51 9.00 2.94
C GLU A 85 -11.70 7.69 2.79
N VAL A 86 -10.38 7.71 2.50
CA VAL A 86 -9.65 6.44 2.20
C VAL A 86 -8.18 6.34 2.64
N GLU A 87 -7.64 7.23 3.46
CA GLU A 87 -6.25 7.09 3.98
C GLU A 87 -6.26 7.11 5.50
N SER A 88 -6.84 6.05 6.07
CA SER A 88 -6.89 5.88 7.53
C SER A 88 -6.60 4.42 7.89
N LEU A 89 -6.24 4.21 9.15
CA LEU A 89 -6.06 2.98 9.95
C LEU A 89 -5.84 1.62 9.23
N PRO A 90 -6.72 1.09 8.37
CA PRO A 90 -6.51 -0.14 7.59
C PRO A 90 -5.12 -0.30 6.94
N GLU A 91 -4.47 0.78 6.49
CA GLU A 91 -3.12 0.69 5.91
C GLU A 91 -2.04 0.30 6.95
N LEU A 92 -2.17 0.82 8.18
CA LEU A 92 -1.26 0.48 9.28
C LEU A 92 -1.51 -0.95 9.77
N GLU A 93 -2.76 -1.35 9.88
CA GLU A 93 -3.14 -2.73 10.21
C GLU A 93 -2.53 -3.70 9.21
N HIS A 94 -2.71 -3.45 7.91
CA HIS A 94 -2.18 -4.29 6.86
C HIS A 94 -0.65 -4.42 6.92
N LYS A 95 0.07 -3.33 7.20
CA LYS A 95 1.53 -3.34 7.36
C LYS A 95 1.96 -4.21 8.54
N VAL A 96 1.27 -4.13 9.68
CA VAL A 96 1.58 -4.94 10.86
C VAL A 96 1.30 -6.42 10.57
N VAL A 97 0.15 -6.76 9.98
CA VAL A 97 -0.18 -8.16 9.68
C VAL A 97 0.79 -8.75 8.66
N SER A 98 1.15 -7.99 7.62
CA SER A 98 2.17 -8.40 6.65
C SER A 98 3.50 -8.73 7.35
N ALA A 99 3.99 -7.84 8.22
CA ALA A 99 5.21 -8.09 8.99
C ALA A 99 5.09 -9.32 9.90
N THR A 100 3.95 -9.53 10.56
CA THR A 100 3.68 -10.74 11.37
C THR A 100 3.77 -12.02 10.53
N LEU A 101 3.20 -12.03 9.32
CA LEU A 101 3.31 -13.18 8.41
C LEU A 101 4.77 -13.49 8.05
N VAL A 102 5.59 -12.46 7.82
CA VAL A 102 7.03 -12.65 7.58
C VAL A 102 7.72 -13.26 8.81
N LEU A 103 7.41 -12.77 10.03
CA LEU A 103 7.97 -13.35 11.26
C LEU A 103 7.59 -14.82 11.44
N LEU A 104 6.34 -15.20 11.16
CA LEU A 104 5.91 -16.60 11.18
C LEU A 104 6.72 -17.44 10.18
N GLY A 105 6.90 -16.94 8.95
CA GLY A 105 7.70 -17.62 7.93
C GLY A 105 9.16 -17.82 8.32
N VAL A 106 9.81 -16.80 8.88
CA VAL A 106 11.21 -16.90 9.35
C VAL A 106 11.33 -17.83 10.55
N THR A 107 10.37 -17.80 11.48
CA THR A 107 10.34 -18.74 12.62
C THR A 107 10.20 -20.18 12.15
N PHE A 108 9.36 -20.42 11.15
CA PHE A 108 9.21 -21.72 10.52
C PHE A 108 10.50 -22.20 9.89
N LEU A 109 11.11 -21.37 9.05
CA LEU A 109 12.36 -21.70 8.40
C LEU A 109 13.48 -21.94 9.44
N LYS A 110 13.46 -21.24 10.58
CA LYS A 110 14.46 -21.42 11.66
C LYS A 110 14.34 -22.81 12.26
N GLN A 111 13.12 -23.22 12.59
CA GLN A 111 12.85 -24.55 13.13
C GLN A 111 13.15 -25.64 12.10
N PHE A 112 12.80 -25.41 10.85
CA PHE A 112 13.05 -26.33 9.73
C PHE A 112 14.55 -26.57 9.53
N VAL A 113 15.37 -25.52 9.55
CA VAL A 113 16.84 -25.63 9.41
C VAL A 113 17.48 -26.29 10.64
N ARG A 114 16.90 -26.15 11.84
CA ARG A 114 17.40 -26.75 13.08
C ARG A 114 17.08 -28.24 13.28
N TRP A 115 16.36 -28.85 12.33
CA TRP A 115 15.79 -30.21 12.31
C TRP A 115 16.23 -31.17 13.45
N GLN A 116 15.30 -31.43 14.40
CA GLN A 116 15.50 -32.39 15.51
C GLN A 116 14.52 -33.58 15.48
N GLY A 117 13.37 -33.48 14.77
CA GLY A 117 12.39 -34.56 14.65
C GLY A 117 11.41 -34.38 13.49
N PRO A 118 11.19 -35.39 12.61
CA PRO A 118 10.26 -35.27 11.47
C PRO A 118 8.81 -35.02 11.88
N LEU A 119 8.33 -35.72 12.92
CA LEU A 119 6.94 -35.62 13.37
C LEU A 119 6.65 -34.27 14.04
N GLU A 120 7.54 -33.80 14.90
CA GLU A 120 7.41 -32.49 15.56
C GLU A 120 7.41 -31.35 14.55
N THR A 121 8.26 -31.44 13.53
CA THR A 121 8.32 -30.46 12.44
C THR A 121 7.01 -30.44 11.63
N LEU A 122 6.41 -31.61 11.38
CA LEU A 122 5.12 -31.71 10.68
C LEU A 122 3.98 -31.10 11.50
N LEU A 123 3.92 -31.39 12.80
CA LEU A 123 2.92 -30.82 13.72
C LEU A 123 3.09 -29.29 13.83
N PHE A 124 4.31 -28.81 13.91
CA PHE A 124 4.61 -27.38 13.93
C PHE A 124 4.21 -26.69 12.61
N ALA A 125 4.52 -27.29 11.47
CA ALA A 125 4.09 -26.80 10.15
C ALA A 125 2.57 -26.75 10.03
N ALA A 126 1.87 -27.78 10.52
CA ALA A 126 0.41 -27.84 10.52
C ALA A 126 -0.22 -26.73 11.38
N ALA A 127 0.29 -26.53 12.60
CA ALA A 127 -0.16 -25.46 13.48
C ALA A 127 0.10 -24.07 12.87
N LEU A 128 1.26 -23.88 12.26
CA LEU A 128 1.61 -22.64 11.58
C LEU A 128 0.70 -22.37 10.37
N ALA A 129 0.45 -23.39 9.54
CA ALA A 129 -0.43 -23.28 8.37
C ALA A 129 -1.86 -22.94 8.78
N LEU A 130 -2.35 -23.53 9.87
CA LEU A 130 -3.67 -23.23 10.40
C LEU A 130 -3.76 -21.78 10.92
N THR A 131 -2.75 -21.32 11.66
CA THR A 131 -2.69 -19.95 12.19
C THR A 131 -2.57 -18.92 11.07
N THR A 132 -1.63 -19.13 10.15
CA THR A 132 -1.36 -18.25 9.01
C THR A 132 -2.54 -18.24 8.04
N GLY A 133 -3.13 -19.41 7.77
CA GLY A 133 -4.31 -19.54 6.91
C GLY A 133 -5.53 -18.82 7.47
N THR A 134 -5.74 -18.92 8.79
CA THR A 134 -6.82 -18.18 9.49
C THR A 134 -6.61 -16.66 9.36
N LEU A 135 -5.37 -16.19 9.57
CA LEU A 135 -5.04 -14.77 9.49
C LEU A 135 -5.20 -14.22 8.06
N VAL A 136 -4.74 -14.97 7.06
CA VAL A 136 -4.88 -14.59 5.64
C VAL A 136 -6.35 -14.59 5.21
N LEU A 137 -7.14 -15.56 5.67
CA LEU A 137 -8.57 -15.60 5.39
C LEU A 137 -9.29 -14.38 5.99
N PHE A 138 -8.98 -14.04 7.25
CA PHE A 138 -9.51 -12.85 7.91
C PHE A 138 -9.20 -11.56 7.13
N GLN A 139 -7.95 -11.41 6.68
CA GLN A 139 -7.55 -10.27 5.84
C GLN A 139 -8.27 -10.24 4.49
N ARG A 140 -8.38 -11.38 3.80
CA ARG A 140 -9.10 -11.50 2.52
C ARG A 140 -10.56 -11.08 2.64
N VAL A 141 -11.23 -11.46 3.73
CA VAL A 141 -12.63 -11.11 3.98
C VAL A 141 -12.78 -9.60 4.25
N HIS A 142 -11.86 -8.99 5.01
CA HIS A 142 -11.90 -7.55 5.29
C HIS A 142 -11.52 -6.66 4.10
N GLN A 143 -10.59 -7.09 3.23
CA GLN A 143 -10.18 -6.31 2.05
C GLN A 143 -11.23 -6.27 0.92
N GLY A 144 -12.30 -7.07 1.00
CA GLY A 144 -13.36 -7.10 -0.02
C GLY A 144 -14.19 -5.81 -0.13
N HIS A 145 -14.07 -4.86 0.79
CA HIS A 145 -14.91 -3.66 0.83
C HIS A 145 -14.36 -2.44 0.07
N ASP A 146 -13.06 -2.43 -0.30
CA ASP A 146 -12.40 -1.31 -1.00
C ASP A 146 -12.10 -1.58 -2.50
N LEU A 147 -12.79 -2.56 -3.08
CA LEU A 147 -12.78 -2.75 -4.53
C LEU A 147 -13.62 -1.63 -5.18
N ARG A 148 -13.02 -0.43 -5.35
CA ARG A 148 -13.55 0.61 -6.25
C ARG A 148 -13.82 -0.06 -7.59
N PRO A 149 -15.08 -0.28 -7.99
CA PRO A 149 -15.36 -1.14 -9.12
C PRO A 149 -14.74 -0.54 -10.39
N PRO A 150 -14.03 -1.32 -11.23
CA PRO A 150 -13.43 -0.85 -12.48
C PRO A 150 -14.45 -0.23 -13.46
N GLY A 151 -15.74 -0.39 -13.19
CA GLY A 151 -16.82 0.29 -13.88
C GLY A 151 -16.85 1.82 -13.72
N ALA A 152 -16.29 2.40 -12.65
CA ALA A 152 -16.30 3.86 -12.47
C ALA A 152 -15.43 4.59 -13.50
N VAL A 153 -14.26 4.01 -13.82
CA VAL A 153 -13.34 4.55 -14.83
C VAL A 153 -13.89 4.35 -16.25
N LEU A 154 -14.58 3.22 -16.48
CA LEU A 154 -15.23 2.95 -17.76
C LEU A 154 -16.45 3.86 -18.00
N ARG A 155 -17.20 4.22 -16.95
CA ARG A 155 -18.30 5.21 -17.03
C ARG A 155 -17.77 6.61 -17.30
N ALA A 156 -16.74 7.06 -16.56
CA ALA A 156 -16.10 8.35 -16.81
C ALA A 156 -15.54 8.44 -18.25
N ARG A 157 -14.92 7.36 -18.74
CA ARG A 157 -14.41 7.28 -20.12
C ARG A 157 -15.56 7.30 -21.14
N ARG A 158 -16.69 6.64 -20.87
CA ARG A 158 -17.87 6.64 -21.76
C ARG A 158 -18.52 8.02 -21.83
N GLU A 159 -18.66 8.72 -20.70
CA GLU A 159 -19.18 10.09 -20.64
C GLU A 159 -18.28 11.09 -21.40
N LEU A 160 -16.96 10.95 -21.31
CA LEU A 160 -16.02 11.75 -22.11
C LEU A 160 -16.13 11.46 -23.63
N PHE A 161 -16.46 10.23 -24.03
CA PHE A 161 -16.61 9.89 -25.44
C PHE A 161 -17.97 10.33 -26.03
N GLU A 162 -19.03 10.36 -25.22
CA GLU A 162 -20.34 10.87 -25.66
C GLU A 162 -20.27 12.39 -25.94
N HIS A 163 -19.66 13.19 -25.06
CA HIS A 163 -19.48 14.63 -25.30
C HIS A 163 -18.44 14.99 -26.37
N GLY A 164 -17.54 14.07 -26.75
CA GLY A 164 -16.61 14.29 -27.86
C GLY A 164 -17.24 14.16 -29.26
N SER A 165 -18.42 13.55 -29.35
CA SER A 165 -19.09 13.27 -30.63
C SER A 165 -20.20 14.26 -31.01
N GLU A 166 -20.65 15.10 -30.08
CA GLU A 166 -21.60 16.19 -30.36
C GLU A 166 -20.95 17.42 -31.05
N GLY A 167 -19.62 17.46 -31.15
CA GLY A 167 -18.88 18.58 -31.77
C GLY A 167 -18.47 18.40 -33.24
N ALA A 168 -18.71 17.22 -33.86
CA ALA A 168 -18.14 16.89 -35.17
C ALA A 168 -19.18 16.58 -36.27
N GLY A 169 -20.45 16.89 -36.04
CA GLY A 169 -21.54 16.52 -36.95
C GLY A 169 -22.65 17.56 -37.03
N GLY A 170 -22.30 18.84 -37.19
CA GLY A 170 -23.26 19.93 -37.35
C GLY A 170 -22.72 20.98 -38.30
N SER A 171 -22.92 20.78 -39.60
CA SER A 171 -22.70 21.77 -40.64
C SER A 171 -23.61 22.98 -40.41
N HIS A 172 -23.13 23.99 -39.67
CA HIS A 172 -23.70 25.33 -39.72
C HIS A 172 -23.15 26.01 -40.98
N GLY A 173 -23.99 26.03 -42.01
CA GLY A 173 -23.78 26.85 -43.22
C GLY A 173 -23.73 28.35 -42.88
N PRO A 174 -23.18 29.18 -43.77
CA PRO A 174 -22.90 30.58 -43.48
C PRO A 174 -24.21 31.37 -43.51
N GLU A 175 -24.75 31.69 -42.34
CA GLU A 175 -25.94 32.54 -42.19
C GLU A 175 -25.60 33.95 -41.69
N HIS A 176 -24.51 34.51 -42.21
CA HIS A 176 -24.16 35.92 -42.06
C HIS A 176 -23.98 36.57 -43.43
N ALA A 177 -25.08 36.78 -44.16
CA ALA A 177 -25.11 37.60 -45.38
C ALA A 177 -26.54 38.03 -45.77
N ARG A 178 -27.37 38.50 -44.82
CA ARG A 178 -28.71 39.05 -45.15
C ARG A 178 -29.13 40.33 -44.43
N ASP A 179 -28.20 41.04 -43.80
CA ASP A 179 -28.49 42.35 -43.17
C ASP A 179 -28.04 43.56 -43.99
N ALA A 180 -27.61 43.38 -45.25
CA ALA A 180 -27.15 44.47 -46.11
C ALA A 180 -28.09 44.82 -47.28
N ALA A 181 -29.33 44.35 -47.29
CA ALA A 181 -30.28 44.55 -48.40
C ALA A 181 -31.67 45.03 -47.98
N SER A 182 -31.80 45.64 -46.79
CA SER A 182 -33.04 46.28 -46.33
C SER A 182 -32.88 47.77 -46.06
N GLU A 183 -31.97 48.45 -46.77
CA GLU A 183 -31.85 49.92 -46.76
C GLU A 183 -32.34 50.59 -48.07
N ASP A 184 -32.64 49.82 -49.13
CA ASP A 184 -33.04 50.40 -50.44
C ASP A 184 -34.57 50.50 -50.65
N GLY A 185 -35.37 49.92 -49.75
CA GLY A 185 -36.85 49.97 -49.82
C GLY A 185 -37.49 51.23 -49.21
N ALA A 186 -36.74 52.01 -48.42
CA ALA A 186 -37.28 53.15 -47.67
C ALA A 186 -37.28 54.47 -48.45
N VAL A 187 -36.54 54.56 -49.57
CA VAL A 187 -36.38 55.80 -50.34
C VAL A 187 -37.42 55.95 -51.46
N ALA A 188 -38.10 54.87 -51.86
CA ALA A 188 -39.11 54.90 -52.94
C ALA A 188 -40.51 55.38 -52.50
N LYS A 189 -40.78 55.52 -51.20
CA LYS A 189 -42.11 55.94 -50.67
C LYS A 189 -42.18 57.42 -50.28
N VAL A 190 -41.31 58.27 -50.84
CA VAL A 190 -41.32 59.74 -50.69
C VAL A 190 -41.89 60.44 -51.95
N ARG A 191 -42.25 59.70 -53.00
CA ARG A 191 -42.71 60.28 -54.28
C ARG A 191 -44.20 60.11 -54.63
N SER A 192 -45.02 59.56 -53.73
CA SER A 192 -46.45 59.35 -53.98
C SER A 192 -47.27 59.71 -52.74
N GLY A 193 -47.40 61.02 -52.51
CA GLY A 193 -48.20 61.59 -51.40
C GLY A 193 -48.36 63.12 -51.49
N ALA A 194 -47.91 63.73 -52.58
CA ALA A 194 -48.14 65.13 -52.91
C ALA A 194 -48.93 65.16 -54.22
N ASN A 195 -50.26 65.17 -54.11
CA ASN A 195 -51.25 65.72 -55.06
C ASN A 195 -52.58 64.94 -54.94
N ARG A 196 -53.36 65.26 -53.91
CA ARG A 196 -54.83 65.43 -53.96
C ARG A 196 -55.37 65.85 -52.60
#